data_AF-A0A9E0IBR7-F1
#
_entry.id   AF-A0A9E0IBR7-F1
#
_cell.length_a   1.000
_cell.length_b   1.000
_cell.length_c   1.000
_cell.angle_alpha   90.00
_cell.angle_beta   90.00
_cell.angle_gamma   90.00
#
_symmetry.space_group_name_H-M   'P 1'
#
loop_
_entity.id
_entity.type
_entity.pdbx_description
1 polymer ?
#
loop_
_entity_poly.entity_id
_entity_poly.type
_entity_poly.pdbx_seq_one_letter_code
_entity_poly.pdbx_strand_id
1 'polypeptide(L)'
;MNTSLAFQLRLDDLLAELQHARRNDELGRLALLVYCEVRGWARQANEPALAGYAGAMFTEQPHVSRSAFLAQVDFLITQLEQISQKYSGHRLAESGGAQAFSATAYC
;
A
#
# COMPACT_ATOMS: atom_id res chain seq x y z
N MET A 1 -13.17 -13.94 -7.07
CA MET A 1 -12.47 -12.67 -7.39
C MET A 1 -11.17 -12.67 -6.61
N ASN A 2 -10.01 -12.49 -7.28
CA ASN A 2 -8.71 -12.49 -6.62
C ASN A 2 -8.54 -11.21 -5.77
N THR A 3 -8.99 -11.27 -4.52
CA THR A 3 -8.92 -10.16 -3.55
C THR A 3 -7.48 -9.66 -3.36
N SER A 4 -6.49 -10.56 -3.38
CA SER A 4 -5.06 -10.23 -3.34
C SER A 4 -4.62 -9.33 -4.52
N LEU A 5 -5.07 -9.64 -5.74
CA LEU A 5 -4.76 -8.84 -6.94
C LEU A 5 -5.40 -7.45 -6.86
N ALA A 6 -6.65 -7.37 -6.39
CA ALA A 6 -7.35 -6.10 -6.22
C ALA A 6 -6.67 -5.21 -5.17
N PHE A 7 -6.16 -5.78 -4.07
CA PHE A 7 -5.42 -5.02 -3.07
C PHE A 7 -4.07 -4.54 -3.61
N GLN A 8 -3.38 -5.34 -4.41
CA GLN A 8 -2.12 -4.94 -4.98
C GLN A 8 -2.27 -3.83 -6.02
N LEU A 9 -3.22 -3.95 -6.96
CA LEU A 9 -3.44 -2.89 -7.97
C LEU A 9 -3.79 -1.56 -7.29
N ARG A 10 -4.65 -1.60 -6.26
CA ARG A 10 -4.98 -0.40 -5.48
C ARG A 10 -3.78 0.17 -4.72
N LEU A 11 -2.87 -0.69 -4.23
CA LEU A 11 -1.64 -0.25 -3.57
C LEU A 11 -0.70 0.43 -4.57
N ASP A 12 -0.55 -0.13 -5.76
CA ASP A 12 0.32 0.41 -6.81
C ASP A 12 -0.21 1.78 -7.29
N ASP A 13 -1.52 1.94 -7.46
CA ASP A 13 -2.17 3.22 -7.77
C ASP A 13 -1.93 4.27 -6.66
N LEU A 14 -2.10 3.86 -5.40
CA LEU A 14 -1.88 4.71 -4.22
C LEU A 14 -0.42 5.18 -4.14
N LEU A 15 0.53 4.29 -4.39
CA LEU A 15 1.96 4.60 -4.42
C LEU A 15 2.28 5.61 -5.52
N ALA A 16 1.73 5.43 -6.73
CA ALA A 16 1.92 6.35 -7.83
C ALA A 16 1.38 7.76 -7.49
N GLU A 17 0.19 7.83 -6.87
CA GLU A 17 -0.39 9.09 -6.43
C GLU A 17 0.42 9.77 -5.32
N LEU A 18 0.89 9.02 -4.32
CA LEU A 18 1.73 9.54 -3.25
C LEU A 18 3.05 10.09 -3.78
N GLN A 19 3.73 9.35 -4.67
CA GLN A 19 4.97 9.79 -5.30
C GLN A 19 4.76 11.02 -6.20
N HIS A 20 3.63 11.10 -6.91
CA HIS A 20 3.29 12.27 -7.70
C HIS A 20 3.06 13.51 -6.82
N ALA A 21 2.18 13.39 -5.82
CA ALA A 21 1.91 14.46 -4.87
C ALA A 21 3.16 14.90 -4.10
N ARG A 22 4.07 13.96 -3.79
CA ARG A 22 5.35 14.23 -3.16
C ARG A 22 6.30 15.04 -4.03
N ARG A 23 6.37 14.73 -5.34
CA ARG A 23 7.19 15.47 -6.31
C ARG A 23 6.69 16.90 -6.52
N ASN A 24 5.38 17.10 -6.46
CA ASN A 24 4.76 18.43 -6.59
C ASN A 24 4.64 19.17 -5.25
N ASP A 25 5.09 18.56 -4.14
CA ASP A 25 4.97 19.10 -2.80
C ASP A 25 3.52 19.50 -2.41
N GLU A 26 2.54 18.72 -2.87
CA GLU A 26 1.12 18.92 -2.62
C GLU A 26 0.74 18.48 -1.19
N LEU A 27 1.12 19.27 -0.18
CA LEU A 27 0.98 18.92 1.24
C LEU A 27 -0.45 18.51 1.65
N GLY A 28 -1.46 19.26 1.19
CA GLY A 28 -2.86 18.96 1.49
C GLY A 28 -3.32 17.64 0.89
N ARG A 29 -2.84 17.31 -0.33
CA ARG A 29 -3.15 16.04 -0.98
C ARG A 29 -2.42 14.88 -0.32
N LEU A 30 -1.15 15.06 0.05
CA LEU A 30 -0.39 14.08 0.82
C LEU A 30 -1.08 13.77 2.15
N ALA A 31 -1.55 14.79 2.86
CA ALA A 31 -2.27 14.60 4.12
C ALA A 31 -3.53 13.73 3.93
N LEU A 32 -4.32 14.02 2.89
CA LEU A 32 -5.54 13.28 2.59
C LEU A 32 -5.24 11.83 2.15
N LEU A 33 -4.25 11.63 1.28
CA LEU A 33 -3.86 10.30 0.82
C LEU A 33 -3.36 9.43 1.98
N VAL A 34 -2.53 9.97 2.87
CA VAL A 34 -2.02 9.19 4.01
C VAL A 34 -3.13 8.88 5.01
N TYR A 35 -3.92 9.87 5.42
CA TYR A 35 -4.90 9.65 6.47
C TYR A 35 -6.10 8.81 6.02
N CYS A 36 -6.64 9.09 4.83
CA CYS A 36 -7.85 8.43 4.33
C CYS A 36 -7.52 7.15 3.56
N GLU A 37 -6.66 7.24 2.55
CA GLU A 37 -6.46 6.16 1.59
C GLU A 37 -5.50 5.10 2.10
N VAL A 38 -4.31 5.47 2.62
CA VAL A 38 -3.35 4.50 3.18
C VAL A 38 -3.96 3.76 4.36
N ARG A 39 -4.61 4.48 5.28
CA ARG A 39 -5.30 3.85 6.42
C ARG A 39 -6.44 2.94 5.98
N GLY A 40 -7.24 3.37 5.00
CA GLY A 40 -8.34 2.57 4.46
C GLY A 40 -7.84 1.28 3.80
N TRP A 41 -6.82 1.40 2.96
CA TRP A 41 -6.17 0.25 2.32
C TRP A 41 -5.55 -0.69 3.35
N ALA A 42 -4.79 -0.18 4.32
CA ALA A 42 -4.12 -0.98 5.35
C ALA A 42 -5.11 -1.82 6.19
N ARG A 43 -6.29 -1.26 6.50
CA ARG A 43 -7.36 -2.00 7.19
C ARG A 43 -7.93 -3.12 6.33
N GLN A 44 -8.07 -2.92 5.03
CA GLN A 44 -8.59 -3.92 4.11
C GLN A 44 -7.57 -5.01 3.78
N ALA A 45 -6.28 -4.66 3.73
CA ALA A 45 -5.15 -5.57 3.50
C ALA A 45 -4.69 -6.31 4.78
N ASN A 46 -5.32 -6.03 5.93
CA ASN A 46 -4.98 -6.58 7.24
C ASN A 46 -3.55 -6.25 7.73
N GLU A 47 -3.10 -5.02 7.46
CA GLU A 47 -1.81 -4.45 7.90
C GLU A 47 -2.02 -3.39 9.01
N PRO A 48 -2.31 -3.81 10.26
CA PRO A 48 -2.71 -2.89 11.34
C PRO A 48 -1.60 -1.93 11.78
N ALA A 49 -0.33 -2.33 11.66
CA ALA A 49 0.81 -1.48 11.99
C ALA A 49 0.86 -0.24 11.09
N LEU A 50 0.59 -0.42 9.80
CA LEU A 50 0.56 0.67 8.82
C LEU A 50 -0.66 1.59 9.03
N ALA A 51 -1.82 1.01 9.34
CA ALA A 51 -3.02 1.77 9.67
C ALA A 51 -2.83 2.61 10.95
N GLY A 52 -2.12 2.06 11.95
CA GLY A 52 -1.76 2.76 13.18
C GLY A 52 -0.78 3.90 12.93
N TYR A 53 0.29 3.64 12.18
CA TYR A 53 1.29 4.66 11.85
C TYR A 53 0.68 5.84 11.07
N ALA A 54 -0.12 5.56 10.03
CA ALA A 54 -0.79 6.59 9.25
C ALA A 54 -1.78 7.42 10.10
N GLY A 55 -2.43 6.80 11.10
CA GLY A 55 -3.29 7.51 12.04
C GLY A 55 -2.49 8.41 13.00
N ALA A 56 -1.48 7.84 13.65
CA ALA A 56 -0.64 8.52 14.64
C ALA A 56 0.07 9.75 14.06
N MET A 57 0.44 9.70 12.76
CA MET A 57 1.02 10.81 12.02
C MET A 57 0.21 12.11 12.16
N PHE A 58 -1.13 12.03 12.21
CA PHE A 58 -2.01 13.20 12.29
C PHE A 58 -2.63 13.42 13.67
N THR A 59 -2.71 12.38 14.52
CA THR A 59 -3.38 12.48 15.82
C THR A 59 -2.43 12.72 16.99
N GLU A 60 -1.17 12.28 16.89
CA GLU A 60 -0.23 12.27 18.03
C GLU A 60 0.90 13.29 17.91
N GLN A 61 1.23 13.75 16.69
CA GLN A 61 2.32 14.70 16.46
C GLN A 61 1.88 15.85 15.55
N PRO A 62 1.65 17.07 16.07
CA PRO A 62 1.63 18.24 15.20
C PRO A 62 3.01 18.36 14.54
N HIS A 63 3.06 18.24 13.21
CA HIS A 63 4.33 18.31 12.48
C HIS A 63 5.01 19.66 12.74
N VAL A 64 6.19 19.62 13.37
CA VAL A 64 6.96 20.82 13.76
C VAL A 64 7.40 21.62 12.53
N SER A 65 7.51 20.96 11.38
CA SER A 65 7.85 21.60 10.11
C SER A 65 7.33 20.81 8.91
N ARG A 66 7.24 21.48 7.76
CA ARG A 66 6.97 20.86 6.45
C ARG A 66 7.96 19.75 6.12
N SER A 67 9.24 19.95 6.38
CA SER A 67 10.28 18.95 6.09
C SER A 67 10.13 17.70 6.95
N ALA A 68 9.72 17.86 8.22
CA ALA A 68 9.44 16.74 9.11
C ALA A 68 8.24 15.91 8.61
N PHE A 69 7.18 16.57 8.15
CA PHE A 69 6.04 15.90 7.52
C PHE A 69 6.47 15.11 6.27
N LEU A 70 7.22 15.75 5.36
CA LEU A 70 7.67 15.10 4.14
C LEU A 70 8.58 13.91 4.42
N ALA A 71 9.45 13.98 5.43
CA ALA A 71 10.29 12.84 5.83
C ALA A 71 9.47 11.65 6.35
N GLN A 72 8.38 11.90 7.09
CA GLN A 72 7.45 10.85 7.53
C GLN A 72 6.67 10.23 6.35
N VAL A 73 6.26 11.07 5.39
CA VAL A 73 5.66 10.61 4.14
C VAL A 73 6.64 9.76 3.33
N ASP A 74 7.91 10.17 3.21
CA ASP A 74 8.95 9.43 2.49
C ASP A 74 9.22 8.06 3.14
N PHE A 75 9.23 8.00 4.48
CA PHE A 75 9.30 6.75 5.22
C PHE A 75 8.09 5.85 4.94
N LEU A 76 6.89 6.42 4.94
CA LEU A 76 5.67 5.69 4.65
C LEU A 76 5.64 5.11 3.23
N ILE A 77 6.06 5.89 2.23
CA ILE A 77 6.18 5.43 0.84
C ILE A 77 7.12 4.22 0.78
N THR A 78 8.27 4.29 1.46
CA THR A 78 9.23 3.18 1.51
C THR A 78 8.62 1.91 2.14
N GLN A 79 7.81 2.05 3.20
CA GLN A 79 7.11 0.91 3.81
C GLN A 79 6.06 0.30 2.87
N LEU A 80 5.29 1.14 2.18
CA LEU A 80 4.30 0.71 1.19
C LEU A 80 4.94 -0.02 0.01
N GLU A 81 6.10 0.44 -0.47
CA GLU A 81 6.87 -0.21 -1.54
C GLU A 81 7.35 -1.61 -1.13
N GLN A 82 7.86 -1.76 0.10
CA GLN A 82 8.25 -3.07 0.64
C GLN A 82 7.07 -4.04 0.69
N ILE A 83 5.89 -3.54 1.08
CA ILE A 83 4.68 -4.34 1.11
C ILE A 83 4.24 -4.71 -0.31
N SER A 84 4.24 -3.77 -1.28
CA SER A 84 3.91 -4.08 -2.68
C SER A 84 4.84 -5.16 -3.26
N GLN A 85 6.13 -5.11 -2.94
CA GLN A 85 7.09 -6.13 -3.36
C GLN A 85 6.77 -7.51 -2.77
N LYS A 86 6.32 -7.57 -1.51
CA LYS A 86 5.89 -8.81 -0.84
C LYS A 86 4.66 -9.42 -1.52
N TYR A 87 3.65 -8.61 -1.87
CA TYR A 87 2.48 -9.08 -2.61
C TYR A 87 2.82 -9.51 -4.05
N SER A 88 3.74 -8.80 -4.70
CA SER A 88 4.26 -9.16 -6.02
C SER A 88 5.03 -10.50 -6.01
N GLY A 89 5.80 -10.76 -4.95
CA GLY A 89 6.49 -12.04 -4.76
C GLY A 89 5.51 -13.20 -4.54
N HIS A 90 4.41 -12.97 -3.83
CA HIS A 90 3.34 -13.96 -3.63
C HIS A 90 2.64 -14.32 -4.95
N ARG A 91 2.42 -13.33 -5.84
CA ARG A 91 1.86 -13.57 -7.18
C ARG A 91 2.70 -14.53 -8.03
N LEU A 92 4.03 -14.41 -7.98
CA LEU A 92 4.92 -15.32 -8.71
C LEU A 92 4.87 -16.74 -8.12
N ALA A 93 4.79 -16.86 -6.80
CA ALA A 93 4.66 -18.15 -6.11
C ALA A 93 3.30 -18.84 -6.39
N GLU A 94 2.19 -18.09 -6.44
CA GLU A 94 0.87 -18.64 -6.76
C GLU A 94 0.70 -18.97 -8.26
N SER A 95 1.43 -18.28 -9.14
CA SER A 95 1.41 -18.57 -10.59
C SER A 95 2.11 -19.89 -10.97
N GLY A 96 2.94 -20.46 -10.09
CA GLY A 96 3.60 -21.76 -10.28
C GLY A 96 2.78 -22.98 -9.86
N GLY A 97 1.59 -22.79 -9.25
CA GLY A 97 0.75 -23.88 -8.73
C GLY A 97 -0.45 -24.27 -9.58
N ALA A 98 -0.69 -23.60 -10.72
CA ALA A 98 -1.94 -23.70 -11.46
C ALA A 98 -1.79 -24.37 -12.85
N GLN A 99 -1.04 -25.48 -12.98
CA GLN A 99 -1.20 -26.43 -14.10
C GLN A 99 -0.83 -27.87 -13.68
N ALA A 100 -1.53 -28.41 -12.67
CA ALA A 100 -1.56 -29.85 -12.42
C ALA A 100 -2.93 -30.23 -11.86
N PHE A 101 -4.00 -30.00 -12.61
CA PHE A 101 -5.28 -30.60 -12.28
C PHE A 101 -5.99 -31.14 -13.53
N SER A 102 -5.92 -32.48 -13.61
CA SER A 102 -6.82 -33.39 -14.31
C SER A 102 -6.96 -33.29 -15.83
N ALA A 103 -6.07 -34.04 -16.51
CA ALA A 103 -6.49 -34.84 -17.66
C ALA A 103 -6.49 -36.31 -17.24
N THR A 104 -7.46 -36.70 -16.41
CA THR A 104 -7.80 -38.12 -16.23
C THR A 104 -9.30 -38.28 -16.39
N ALA A 105 -9.65 -38.84 -17.55
CA ALA A 105 -10.82 -39.65 -17.86
C ALA A 105 -12.22 -39.10 -17.49
N TYR A 106 -12.96 -38.75 -18.53
CA TYR A 106 -14.35 -39.21 -18.68
C TYR A 106 -14.55 -39.67 -20.13
N CYS A 107 -14.74 -40.99 -20.27
CA CYS A 107 -15.21 -41.81 -21.40
C CYS A 107 -14.75 -41.49 -22.83
#